data_AF-A0A9W4BP07-F1
#
_entry.id   AF-A0A9W4BP07-F1
#
_cell.length_a   1.000
_cell.length_b   1.000
_cell.length_c   1.000
_cell.angle_alpha   90.00
_cell.angle_beta   90.00
_cell.angle_gamma   90.00
#
_symmetry.space_group_name_H-M   'P 1'
#
loop_
_entity.id
_entity.type
_entity.pdbx_description
1 polymer ?
#
loop_
_entity_poly.entity_id
_entity_poly.type
_entity_poly.pdbx_seq_one_letter_code
_entity_poly.pdbx_strand_id
1 'polypeptide(L)'
;MPSTSSCPATSSSRRAARRSLARKNIKNWVKQFLDHVDDLHVDTIETFQDEGGTRVTSRWVLTGANNGILGTEPNGKPIALTGSAVWTVEDERLTRGWVEQASFELYHYLLAK
;
A
#
# COMPACT_ATOMS: atom_id res chain seq x y z
N MET A 1 -6.27 -44.83 27.47
CA MET A 1 -6.30 -44.00 26.24
C MET A 1 -6.46 -42.55 26.66
N PRO A 2 -5.52 -41.63 26.38
CA PRO A 2 -5.78 -40.22 26.65
C PRO A 2 -6.56 -39.63 25.47
N SER A 3 -7.75 -39.11 25.76
CA SER A 3 -8.56 -38.32 24.84
C SER A 3 -7.87 -36.98 24.57
N THR A 4 -7.49 -36.73 23.33
CA THR A 4 -7.03 -35.42 22.87
C THR A 4 -8.22 -34.47 22.78
N SER A 5 -8.50 -33.76 23.87
CA SER A 5 -9.36 -32.57 23.85
C SER A 5 -8.62 -31.46 23.08
N SER A 6 -8.90 -31.33 21.79
CA SER A 6 -8.49 -30.16 21.01
C SER A 6 -9.29 -28.94 21.49
N CYS A 7 -8.60 -28.01 22.14
CA CYS A 7 -9.17 -26.74 22.56
C CYS A 7 -9.54 -25.93 21.31
N PRO A 8 -10.82 -25.56 21.08
CA PRO A 8 -11.17 -24.75 19.92
C PRO A 8 -10.61 -23.35 20.13
N ALA A 9 -9.68 -22.94 19.27
CA ALA A 9 -9.13 -21.58 19.28
C ALA A 9 -10.28 -20.55 19.31
N THR A 10 -10.29 -19.66 20.30
CA THR A 10 -11.35 -18.64 20.46
C THR A 10 -11.43 -17.74 19.23
N SER A 11 -12.61 -17.16 18.94
CA SER A 11 -12.82 -16.27 17.79
C SER A 11 -11.83 -15.09 17.76
N SER A 12 -11.43 -14.61 18.95
CA SER A 12 -10.41 -13.58 19.15
C SER A 12 -9.01 -14.01 18.66
N SER A 13 -8.53 -15.20 19.01
CA SER A 13 -7.19 -15.67 18.62
C SER A 13 -7.06 -15.92 17.12
N ARG A 14 -8.14 -16.41 16.48
CA ARG A 14 -8.22 -16.55 15.01
C ARG A 14 -8.18 -15.20 14.29
N ARG A 15 -8.85 -14.18 14.85
CA ARG A 15 -8.83 -12.80 14.30
C ARG A 15 -7.44 -12.18 14.39
N ALA A 16 -6.73 -12.37 15.51
CA ALA A 16 -5.36 -11.91 15.70
C ALA A 16 -4.37 -12.57 14.73
N ALA A 17 -4.46 -13.89 14.53
CA ALA A 17 -3.61 -14.61 13.57
C ALA A 17 -3.83 -14.15 12.13
N ARG A 18 -5.11 -14.00 11.71
CA ARG A 18 -5.45 -13.44 10.38
C ARG A 18 -4.91 -12.03 10.17
N ARG A 19 -4.98 -11.17 11.19
CA ARG A 19 -4.41 -9.81 11.16
C ARG A 19 -2.89 -9.82 10.98
N SER A 20 -2.19 -10.73 11.65
CA SER A 20 -0.73 -10.88 11.51
C SER A 20 -0.33 -11.29 10.09
N LEU A 21 -1.05 -12.25 9.50
CA LEU A 21 -0.81 -12.69 8.12
C LEU A 21 -1.08 -11.58 7.10
N ALA A 22 -2.21 -10.88 7.23
CA ALA A 22 -2.53 -9.74 6.36
C ALA A 22 -1.44 -8.65 6.43
N ARG A 23 -0.93 -8.35 7.62
CA ARG A 23 0.18 -7.39 7.79
C ARG A 23 1.48 -7.86 7.13
N LYS A 24 1.81 -9.15 7.21
CA LYS A 24 2.99 -9.72 6.52
C LYS A 24 2.84 -9.60 5.01
N ASN A 25 1.66 -9.90 4.48
CA ASN A 25 1.39 -9.79 3.03
C ASN A 25 1.53 -8.34 2.55
N ILE A 26 0.99 -7.37 3.29
CA ILE A 26 1.14 -5.94 2.97
C ILE A 26 2.61 -5.53 2.98
N LYS A 27 3.38 -5.93 3.99
CA LYS A 27 4.81 -5.60 4.06
C LYS A 27 5.60 -6.18 2.89
N ASN A 28 5.29 -7.41 2.47
CA ASN A 28 5.95 -8.02 1.34
C ASN A 28 5.58 -7.32 0.03
N TRP A 29 4.30 -6.97 -0.15
CA TRP A 29 3.85 -6.19 -1.30
C TRP A 29 4.52 -4.81 -1.36
N VAL A 30 4.60 -4.10 -0.22
CA VAL A 30 5.31 -2.80 -0.15
C VAL A 30 6.77 -2.97 -0.56
N LYS A 31 7.47 -3.99 -0.06
CA LYS A 31 8.86 -4.26 -0.47
C LYS A 31 8.98 -4.48 -1.97
N GLN A 32 8.15 -5.35 -2.54
CA GLN A 32 8.15 -5.63 -3.98
C GLN A 32 7.88 -4.37 -4.82
N PHE A 33 7.02 -3.47 -4.34
CA PHE A 33 6.80 -2.19 -5.00
C PHE A 33 8.03 -1.27 -4.90
N LEU A 34 8.64 -1.19 -3.72
CA LEU A 34 9.85 -0.38 -3.48
C LEU A 34 11.04 -0.87 -4.30
N ASP A 35 11.10 -2.16 -4.67
CA ASP A 35 12.15 -2.72 -5.51
C ASP A 35 12.12 -2.16 -6.96
N HIS A 36 11.06 -1.46 -7.37
CA HIS A 36 10.90 -0.89 -8.71
C HIS A 36 11.17 0.63 -8.80
N VAL A 37 11.47 1.27 -7.67
CA VAL A 37 11.75 2.72 -7.61
C VAL A 37 12.93 2.96 -6.69
N ASP A 38 14.01 3.50 -7.23
CA ASP A 38 15.14 3.94 -6.42
C ASP A 38 14.86 5.32 -5.81
N ASP A 39 15.32 5.54 -4.58
CA ASP A 39 15.17 6.81 -3.85
C ASP A 39 13.72 7.32 -3.79
N LEU A 40 12.79 6.42 -3.46
CA LEU A 40 11.37 6.73 -3.44
C LEU A 40 11.01 7.72 -2.32
N HIS A 41 10.36 8.81 -2.72
CA HIS A 41 9.73 9.77 -1.83
C HIS A 41 8.23 9.84 -2.08
N VAL A 42 7.45 10.02 -1.01
CA VAL A 42 6.01 10.26 -1.09
C VAL A 42 5.65 11.43 -0.21
N ASP A 43 5.16 12.50 -0.83
CA ASP A 43 4.68 13.68 -0.13
C ASP A 43 3.15 13.72 -0.15
N THR A 44 2.57 13.99 1.01
CA THR A 44 1.12 14.20 1.13
C THR A 44 0.80 15.64 0.74
N ILE A 45 -0.06 15.80 -0.26
CA ILE A 45 -0.54 17.12 -0.72
C ILE A 45 -1.64 17.61 0.21
N GLU A 46 -2.62 16.75 0.48
CA GLU A 46 -3.76 17.05 1.34
C GLU A 46 -4.39 15.77 1.90
N THR A 47 -5.10 15.92 3.02
CA THR A 47 -5.85 14.83 3.65
C THR A 47 -7.21 15.34 4.11
N PHE A 48 -8.24 14.54 3.85
CA PHE A 48 -9.61 14.76 4.28
C PHE A 48 -10.11 13.54 5.03
N GLN A 49 -11.04 13.76 5.95
CA GLN A 49 -11.75 12.69 6.61
C GLN A 49 -13.25 12.95 6.64
N ASP A 50 -14.05 11.88 6.76
CA ASP A 50 -15.45 12.02 7.10
C ASP A 50 -15.63 12.55 8.53
N GLU A 51 -16.85 12.97 8.87
CA GLU A 51 -17.19 13.52 10.19
C GLU A 51 -16.86 12.54 11.32
N GLY A 52 -17.07 11.24 11.08
CA GLY A 52 -16.81 10.17 12.05
C GLY A 52 -15.36 9.71 12.13
N GLY A 53 -14.46 10.20 11.27
CA GLY A 53 -13.07 9.73 11.18
C GLY A 53 -12.92 8.26 10.77
N THR A 54 -13.97 7.63 10.24
CA THR A 54 -13.97 6.24 9.80
C THR A 54 -13.47 6.07 8.37
N ARG A 55 -13.42 7.17 7.61
CA ARG A 55 -12.96 7.23 6.23
C ARG A 55 -11.99 8.40 6.09
N VAL A 56 -10.78 8.09 5.65
CA VAL A 56 -9.75 9.10 5.39
C VAL A 56 -9.32 8.99 3.94
N THR A 57 -9.23 10.11 3.23
CA THR A 57 -8.64 10.16 1.89
C THR A 57 -7.49 11.14 1.85
N SER A 58 -6.48 10.83 1.06
CA SER A 58 -5.35 11.73 0.81
C SER A 58 -5.03 11.82 -0.67
N ARG A 59 -4.52 12.98 -1.08
CA ARG A 59 -3.81 13.14 -2.35
C ARG A 59 -2.32 13.26 -2.07
N TRP A 60 -1.53 12.67 -2.94
CA TRP A 60 -0.10 12.55 -2.75
C TRP A 60 0.65 12.62 -4.08
N VAL A 61 1.93 12.94 -3.99
CA VAL A 61 2.90 12.85 -5.09
C VAL A 61 3.97 11.84 -4.70
N LEU A 62 4.37 11.01 -5.66
CA LEU A 62 5.46 10.05 -5.55
C LEU A 62 6.55 10.44 -6.53
N THR A 63 7.79 10.52 -6.03
CA THR A 63 8.99 10.79 -6.82
C THR A 63 10.07 9.75 -6.55
N GLY A 64 11.08 9.69 -7.41
CA GLY A 64 12.22 8.78 -7.31
C GLY A 64 12.88 8.60 -8.67
N ALA A 65 13.59 7.48 -8.87
CA ALA A 65 14.17 7.08 -10.14
C ALA A 65 13.62 5.73 -10.61
N ASN A 66 13.44 5.59 -11.93
CA ASN A 66 12.85 4.39 -12.53
C ASN A 66 13.80 3.19 -12.44
N ASN A 67 13.40 2.20 -11.65
CA ASN A 67 14.02 0.88 -11.56
C ASN A 67 13.06 -0.24 -12.00
N GLY A 68 12.20 0.07 -12.99
CA GLY A 68 11.24 -0.86 -13.56
C GLY A 68 9.78 -0.60 -13.17
N ILE A 69 9.46 0.62 -12.72
CA ILE A 69 8.08 1.01 -12.41
C ILE A 69 7.20 0.88 -13.66
N LEU A 70 5.92 0.52 -13.45
CA LEU A 70 4.93 0.34 -14.51
C LEU A 70 5.31 -0.76 -15.54
N GLY A 71 6.23 -1.67 -15.18
CA GLY A 71 6.72 -2.73 -16.07
C GLY A 71 7.63 -2.21 -17.18
N THR A 72 8.23 -1.03 -17.01
CA THR A 72 9.20 -0.48 -17.96
C THR A 72 10.61 -1.03 -17.72
N GLU A 73 11.52 -0.85 -18.67
CA GLU A 73 12.95 -1.17 -18.44
C GLU A 73 13.56 -0.19 -17.42
N PRO A 74 14.38 -0.67 -16.47
CA PRO A 74 15.17 0.21 -15.60
C PRO A 74 16.06 1.13 -16.43
N ASN A 75 15.87 2.43 -16.28
CA ASN A 75 16.63 3.43 -17.04
C ASN A 75 17.10 4.62 -16.19
N GLY A 76 16.81 4.61 -14.89
CA GLY A 76 17.25 5.66 -13.96
C GLY A 76 16.63 7.04 -14.20
N LYS A 77 15.67 7.18 -15.12
CA LYS A 77 14.99 8.45 -15.35
C LYS A 77 14.23 8.88 -14.09
N PRO A 78 14.16 10.18 -13.79
CA PRO A 78 13.36 10.67 -12.68
C PRO A 78 11.88 10.34 -12.93
N ILE A 79 11.18 9.93 -11.88
CA ILE A 79 9.73 9.69 -11.93
C ILE A 79 9.01 10.72 -11.08
N ALA A 80 7.82 11.10 -11.55
CA ALA A 80 6.86 11.85 -10.77
C ALA A 80 5.46 11.37 -11.17
N LEU A 81 4.65 10.98 -10.19
CA LEU A 81 3.25 10.67 -10.40
C LEU A 81 2.43 11.13 -9.20
N THR A 82 1.18 11.50 -9.44
CA THR A 82 0.23 11.80 -8.37
C THR A 82 -0.71 10.63 -8.16
N GLY A 83 -1.30 10.56 -6.97
CA GLY A 83 -2.39 9.62 -6.74
C GLY A 83 -3.28 10.03 -5.58
N SER A 84 -4.25 9.17 -5.33
CA SER A 84 -5.17 9.26 -4.22
C SER A 84 -5.19 7.94 -3.46
N ALA A 85 -5.46 8.03 -2.16
CA ALA A 85 -5.74 6.86 -1.35
C ALA A 85 -7.02 7.10 -0.56
N VAL A 86 -7.80 6.05 -0.36
CA VAL A 86 -8.98 6.06 0.52
C VAL A 86 -8.85 4.90 1.49
N TRP A 87 -8.91 5.21 2.78
CA TRP A 87 -8.72 4.27 3.87
C TRP A 87 -9.98 4.15 4.72
N THR A 88 -10.25 2.94 5.20
CA THR A 88 -11.17 2.71 6.32
C THR A 88 -10.36 2.62 7.62
N VAL A 89 -10.83 3.33 8.65
CA VAL A 89 -10.22 3.36 9.98
C VAL A 89 -11.15 2.69 11.00
N GLU A 90 -10.62 1.73 11.76
CA GLU A 90 -11.30 1.09 12.88
C GLU A 90 -10.30 0.93 14.03
N ASP A 91 -10.72 1.21 15.27
CA ASP A 91 -9.87 1.10 16.48
C ASP A 91 -8.51 1.82 16.33
N GLU A 92 -8.50 3.01 15.71
CA GLU A 92 -7.28 3.80 15.40
C GLU A 92 -6.32 3.12 14.41
N ARG A 93 -6.83 2.21 13.56
CA ARG A 93 -6.01 1.48 12.58
C ARG A 93 -6.62 1.52 11.19
N LEU A 94 -5.76 1.57 10.17
CA LEU A 94 -6.17 1.35 8.79
C LEU A 94 -6.53 -0.14 8.60
N THR A 95 -7.78 -0.43 8.23
CA THR A 95 -8.28 -1.80 8.02
C THR A 95 -8.48 -2.16 6.56
N ARG A 96 -8.75 -1.17 5.70
CA ARG A 96 -8.91 -1.33 4.25
C ARG A 96 -8.36 -0.11 3.54
N GLY A 97 -7.82 -0.31 2.34
CA GLY A 97 -7.27 0.75 1.51
C GLY A 97 -7.63 0.53 0.04
N TRP A 98 -7.87 1.64 -0.66
CA TRP A 98 -7.94 1.72 -2.10
C TRP A 98 -6.97 2.81 -2.56
N VAL A 99 -6.16 2.53 -3.58
CA VAL A 99 -5.14 3.46 -4.09
C VAL A 99 -5.29 3.57 -5.59
N GLU A 100 -5.31 4.81 -6.08
CA GLU A 100 -5.36 5.12 -7.51
C GLU A 100 -4.16 6.02 -7.86
N GLN A 101 -3.58 5.79 -9.02
CA GLN A 101 -2.33 6.42 -9.45
C GLN A 101 -2.50 6.96 -10.86
N ALA A 102 -2.23 8.24 -11.07
CA ALA A 102 -2.21 8.86 -12.38
C ALA A 102 -0.85 8.57 -13.04
N SER A 103 -0.77 7.48 -13.80
CA SER A 103 0.50 6.93 -14.31
C SER A 103 0.69 7.09 -15.83
N PHE A 104 -0.31 7.58 -16.55
CA PHE A 104 -0.32 7.58 -18.01
C PHE A 104 0.83 8.42 -18.62
N GLU A 105 0.97 9.65 -18.18
CA GLU A 105 2.00 10.58 -18.64
C GLU A 105 3.39 10.08 -18.26
N LEU A 106 3.55 9.54 -17.04
CA LEU A 106 4.80 8.93 -16.59
C LEU A 106 5.18 7.75 -17.47
N TYR A 107 4.24 6.85 -17.77
CA TYR A 107 4.48 5.69 -18.62
C TYR A 107 5.02 6.10 -20.00
N HIS A 108 4.38 7.08 -20.64
CA HIS A 108 4.82 7.58 -21.93
C HIS A 108 6.18 8.29 -21.86
N TYR A 109 6.44 9.07 -20.81
CA TYR A 109 7.73 9.70 -20.57
C TYR A 109 8.87 8.68 -20.45
N LEU A 110 8.63 7.56 -19.76
CA LEU A 110 9.64 6.53 -19.56
C LEU A 110 10.01 5.81 -20.86
N LEU A 111 9.04 5.60 -21.76
CA LEU A 111 9.24 4.95 -23.05
C LEU A 111 9.82 5.85 -24.16
N ALA A 112 9.81 7.17 -23.98
CA ALA A 112 10.43 8.09 -24.93
C ALA A 112 11.94 7.85 -25.00
N LYS A 113 12.52 7.86 -26.20
CA LYS A 113 13.96 7.66 -26.42
C LYS A 113 14.77 8.91 -26.08
#